data_AF-A0A947IJN3-F1
#
_entry.id   AF-A0A947IJN3-F1
#
_cell.length_a   1.000
_cell.length_b   1.000
_cell.length_c   1.000
_cell.angle_alpha   90.00
_cell.angle_beta   90.00
_cell.angle_gamma   90.00
#
_symmetry.space_group_name_H-M   'P 1'
#
loop_
_entity.id
_entity.type
_entity.pdbx_description
1 polymer ?
#
loop_
_entity_poly.entity_id
_entity_poly.type
_entity_poly.pdbx_seq_one_letter_code
_entity_poly.pdbx_strand_id
1 'polypeptide(L)'
;GEKIHEELLIGEGQLTTPHPKILQANEVALSEIEVASAIKALRRAIDAADEGALRAVVARWVEGGAHFALPEAIIDQAPKS
;
A
#
# COMPACT_ATOMS: atom_id res chain seq x y z
N GLY A 1 2.17 -35.93 10.95
CA GLY A 1 1.77 -34.59 11.41
C GLY A 1 1.20 -33.86 10.22
N GLU A 2 -0.12 -33.79 10.13
CA GLU A 2 -0.79 -32.99 9.12
C GLU A 2 -0.44 -31.52 9.35
N LYS A 3 0.37 -30.94 8.46
CA LYS A 3 0.60 -29.50 8.47
C LYS A 3 -0.57 -28.85 7.75
N ILE A 4 -1.55 -28.47 8.57
CA ILE A 4 -2.33 -27.24 8.57
C ILE A 4 -2.15 -26.33 7.33
N HIS A 5 -3.25 -26.13 6.62
CA HIS A 5 -3.47 -25.18 5.54
C HIS A 5 -2.60 -23.91 5.66
N GLU A 6 -1.70 -23.70 4.71
CA GLU A 6 -1.06 -22.41 4.50
C GLU A 6 -2.01 -21.55 3.66
N GLU A 7 -2.96 -20.90 4.32
CA GLU A 7 -3.61 -19.74 3.72
C GLU A 7 -2.69 -18.54 3.94
N LEU A 8 -2.34 -17.83 2.86
CA LEU A 8 -2.17 -16.36 2.79
C LEU A 8 -1.39 -15.97 1.52
N LEU A 9 -2.07 -16.02 0.38
CA LEU A 9 -1.75 -15.16 -0.77
C LEU A 9 -3.07 -14.49 -1.18
N ILE A 10 -3.44 -13.45 -0.42
CA ILE A 10 -4.60 -12.61 -0.71
C ILE A 10 -4.15 -11.65 -1.83
N GLY A 11 -4.29 -12.08 -3.07
CA GLY A 11 -3.97 -11.25 -4.24
C GLY A 11 -4.42 -11.92 -5.54
N GLU A 12 -5.16 -11.20 -6.37
CA GLU A 12 -5.47 -11.65 -7.73
C GLU A 12 -4.23 -11.51 -8.62
N GLY A 13 -3.95 -12.49 -9.49
CA GLY A 13 -2.84 -12.41 -10.46
C GLY A 13 -1.64 -13.32 -10.19
N GLN A 14 -1.82 -14.48 -9.58
CA GLN A 14 -0.73 -15.43 -9.34
C GLN A 14 -0.03 -15.86 -10.63
N LEU A 15 1.30 -15.81 -10.64
CA LEU A 15 2.13 -16.45 -11.66
C LEU A 15 2.65 -17.78 -11.12
N THR A 16 2.44 -18.84 -11.90
CA THR A 16 3.04 -20.14 -11.58
C THR A 16 4.52 -20.11 -11.93
N THR A 17 5.33 -20.70 -11.06
CA THR A 17 6.74 -20.96 -11.37
C THR A 17 6.91 -22.42 -11.81
N PRO A 18 8.06 -22.81 -12.40
CA PRO A 18 8.32 -24.21 -12.75
C PRO A 18 8.22 -25.20 -11.57
N HIS A 19 8.29 -24.71 -10.33
CA HIS A 19 8.14 -25.55 -9.15
C HIS A 19 6.69 -25.52 -8.65
N PRO A 20 6.01 -26.68 -8.50
CA PRO A 20 4.56 -26.76 -8.24
C PRO A 20 4.12 -26.25 -6.86
N LYS A 21 5.07 -25.91 -5.99
CA LYS A 21 4.83 -25.36 -4.64
C LYS A 21 5.28 -23.91 -4.46
N ILE A 22 5.74 -23.27 -5.54
CA ILE A 22 6.21 -21.87 -5.47
C ILE A 22 5.28 -21.04 -6.36
N LEU A 23 4.52 -20.15 -5.72
CA LEU A 23 3.66 -19.18 -6.37
C LEU A 23 4.31 -17.80 -6.26
N GLN A 24 4.24 -17.01 -7.33
CA GLN A 24 4.72 -15.62 -7.35
C GLN A 24 3.54 -14.66 -7.31
N ALA A 25 3.56 -13.72 -6.37
CA ALA A 25 2.64 -12.60 -6.34
C ALA A 25 2.99 -11.61 -7.46
N ASN A 26 2.00 -11.19 -8.24
CA ASN A 26 2.16 -10.18 -9.28
C ASN A 26 1.44 -8.91 -8.84
N GLU A 27 2.15 -8.10 -8.06
CA GLU A 27 1.63 -6.84 -7.53
C GLU A 27 2.12 -5.68 -8.38
N VAL A 28 1.24 -4.68 -8.57
CA VAL A 28 1.64 -3.42 -9.20
C VAL A 28 2.65 -2.74 -8.29
N ALA A 29 3.86 -2.52 -8.78
CA ALA A 29 4.92 -1.82 -8.06
C ALA A 29 5.19 -0.45 -8.70
N LEU A 30 5.61 0.51 -7.87
CA LEU A 30 6.09 1.80 -8.34
C LEU A 30 7.44 1.63 -9.08
N SER A 31 7.64 2.42 -10.13
CA SER A 31 8.96 2.55 -10.75
C SER A 31 9.96 3.23 -9.82
N GLU A 32 11.26 3.05 -10.07
CA GLU A 32 12.32 3.69 -9.29
C GLU A 32 12.19 5.22 -9.23
N ILE A 33 11.76 5.83 -10.35
CA ILE A 33 11.55 7.29 -10.44
C ILE A 33 10.38 7.74 -9.56
N GLU A 34 9.31 6.96 -9.52
CA GLU A 34 8.16 7.22 -8.66
C GLU A 34 8.51 7.07 -7.19
N VAL A 35 9.26 6.02 -6.83
CA VAL A 35 9.79 5.84 -5.46
C VAL A 35 10.68 7.02 -5.06
N ALA A 36 11.62 7.42 -5.91
CA ALA A 36 12.48 8.57 -5.64
C ALA A 36 11.68 9.87 -5.47
N SER A 37 10.63 10.05 -6.28
CA SER A 37 9.74 11.20 -6.20
C SER A 37 8.93 11.20 -4.90
N ALA A 38 8.41 10.04 -4.48
CA ALA A 38 7.67 9.86 -3.23
C ALA A 38 8.56 10.17 -2.02
N ILE A 39 9.77 9.61 -1.97
CA ILE A 39 10.74 9.85 -0.89
C ILE A 39 11.14 11.33 -0.82
N LYS A 40 11.37 11.98 -1.96
CA LYS A 40 11.71 13.41 -2.03
C LYS A 40 10.58 14.28 -1.51
N ALA A 41 9.33 13.98 -1.88
CA ALA A 41 8.16 14.72 -1.40
C ALA A 41 7.96 14.53 0.11
N LEU A 42 8.14 13.30 0.60
CA LEU A 42 8.04 12.95 2.01
C LEU A 42 9.06 13.75 2.85
N ARG A 43 10.33 13.76 2.41
CA ARG A 43 11.39 14.52 3.07
C ARG A 43 11.04 16.01 3.18
N ARG A 44 10.56 16.61 2.08
CA ARG A 44 10.18 18.03 2.06
C ARG A 44 9.04 18.35 3.04
N ALA A 45 8.02 17.50 3.10
CA ALA A 45 6.91 17.70 4.02
C ALA A 45 7.37 17.62 5.49
N ILE A 46 8.25 16.65 5.81
CA ILE A 46 8.84 16.50 7.15
C ILE A 46 9.69 17.71 7.52
N ASP A 47 10.59 18.14 6.63
CA ASP A 47 11.51 19.25 6.88
C ASP A 47 10.75 20.58 7.09
N ALA A 48 9.58 20.72 6.46
CA ALA A 48 8.68 21.87 6.62
C ALA A 48 7.68 21.74 7.79
N ALA A 49 7.66 20.60 8.49
CA ALA A 49 6.61 20.24 9.46
C ALA A 49 5.19 20.41 8.91
N ASP A 50 5.00 20.14 7.61
CA ASP A 50 3.73 20.30 6.91
C ASP A 50 2.95 18.97 6.93
N GLU A 51 2.06 18.84 7.93
CA GLU A 51 1.21 17.67 8.10
C GLU A 51 0.27 17.44 6.90
N GLY A 52 -0.23 18.53 6.29
CA GLY A 52 -1.13 18.44 5.13
C GLY A 52 -0.41 17.85 3.92
N ALA A 53 0.79 18.34 3.62
CA ALA A 53 1.64 17.80 2.56
C ALA A 53 2.03 16.34 2.86
N LEU A 54 2.35 16.02 4.11
CA LEU A 54 2.70 14.66 4.52
C LEU A 54 1.55 13.68 4.23
N ARG A 55 0.34 14.03 4.65
CA ARG A 55 -0.89 13.26 4.41
C ARG A 55 -1.17 13.09 2.92
N ALA A 56 -0.99 14.15 2.13
CA ALA A 56 -1.17 14.09 0.68
C ALA A 56 -0.16 13.15 -0.01
N VAL A 57 1.10 13.14 0.44
CA VAL A 57 2.12 12.22 -0.09
C VAL A 57 1.74 10.77 0.20
N VAL A 58 1.35 10.45 1.44
CA VAL A 58 0.92 9.10 1.81
C VAL A 58 -0.32 8.69 1.03
N ALA A 59 -1.32 9.57 0.92
CA ALA A 59 -2.56 9.27 0.22
C ALA A 59 -2.39 8.99 -1.27
N ARG A 60 -1.36 9.57 -1.89
CA ARG A 60 -1.05 9.39 -3.29
C ARG A 60 -0.34 8.06 -3.58
N TRP A 61 0.60 7.66 -2.74
CA TRP A 61 1.54 6.58 -3.07
C TRP A 61 1.28 5.26 -2.34
N VAL A 62 0.45 5.26 -1.28
CA VAL A 62 0.11 4.06 -0.51
C VAL A 62 -1.28 3.58 -0.90
N GLU A 63 -1.41 2.29 -1.21
CA GLU A 63 -2.71 1.67 -1.46
C GLU A 63 -3.62 1.82 -0.23
N GLY A 64 -4.88 2.20 -0.45
CA GLY A 64 -5.80 2.56 0.64
C GLY A 64 -5.47 3.88 1.35
N GLY A 65 -4.43 4.60 0.91
CA GLY A 65 -3.96 5.83 1.54
C GLY A 65 -4.92 7.02 1.43
N ALA A 66 -5.96 6.94 0.59
CA ALA A 66 -6.94 8.02 0.40
C ALA A 66 -7.54 8.53 1.73
N HIS A 67 -7.63 7.65 2.73
CA HIS A 67 -8.10 7.97 4.06
C HIS A 67 -7.24 9.02 4.80
N PHE A 68 -5.95 9.14 4.46
CA PHE A 68 -5.08 10.17 5.03
C PHE A 68 -5.37 11.56 4.46
N ALA A 69 -5.96 11.66 3.27
CA ALA A 69 -6.33 12.93 2.63
C ALA A 69 -7.71 13.45 3.07
N LEU A 70 -8.52 12.63 3.76
CA LEU A 70 -9.82 13.03 4.28
C LEU A 70 -9.65 13.68 5.67
N PRO A 71 -10.37 14.77 5.97
CA PRO A 71 -10.45 15.29 7.33
C PRO A 71 -11.14 14.26 8.25
N GLU A 72 -10.68 14.18 9.50
CA GLU A 72 -11.06 13.16 10.51
C GLU A 72 -12.59 12.94 10.66
N ALA A 73 -13.38 13.96 10.35
CA ALA A 73 -14.84 13.98 10.55
C ALA A 73 -15.65 12.99 9.69
N ILE A 74 -15.06 12.31 8.70
CA ILE A 74 -15.79 11.43 7.75
C ILE A 74 -15.55 9.93 8.03
N ILE A 75 -14.52 9.61 8.82
CA ILE A 75 -14.00 8.24 8.99
C ILE A 75 -14.99 7.32 9.75
N ASP A 76 -15.92 7.88 10.52
CA ASP A 76 -16.85 7.14 11.39
C ASP A 76 -18.18 6.71 10.71
N GLN A 77 -18.29 6.78 9.37
CA GLN A 77 -19.54 6.42 8.64
C GLN A 77 -19.39 5.33 7.56
N ALA A 78 -18.35 4.50 7.59
CA ALA A 78 -18.32 3.32 6.72
C ALA A 78 -19.15 2.16 7.31
N PRO A 79 -20.11 1.57 6.56
CA PRO A 79 -20.98 0.52 7.10
C PRO A 79 -20.19 -0.76 7.38
N LYS A 80 -20.23 -1.23 8.63
CA LYS A 80 -19.88 -2.62 8.97
C LYS A 80 -20.88 -3.53 8.26
N SER A 81 -20.42 -4.29 7.27
CA SER A 81 -21.15 -5.45 6.72
C SER A 81 -20.79 -6.70 7.52
#